data_AF-A0A961FVD7-F1
#
_entry.id   AF-A0A961FVD7-F1
#
_cell.length_a   1.000
_cell.length_b   1.000
_cell.length_c   1.000
_cell.angle_alpha   90.00
_cell.angle_beta   90.00
_cell.angle_gamma   90.00
#
_symmetry.space_group_name_H-M   'P 1'
#
loop_
_entity.id
_entity.type
_entity.pdbx_description
1 polymer ?
#
loop_
_entity_poly.entity_id
_entity_poly.type
_entity_poly.pdbx_seq_one_letter_code
_entity_poly.pdbx_strand_id
1 'polypeptide(L)'
;MPDDDDDTDPISEATRRFTEGQEHFARLWTDFAGKMASAGASFSPNATPPDAARGMRSAFFDALTGYFEQYLRSPEFLDSWKQVMAGAIEFRRQLNENLGRVHHEFQGTSRQDIDQLMIALTHLERRLVDTIERAEERIDGLSARLQLLEKAVAGGASSSPAPIAKPKPGPKKTTEKKAPAKKKSAPGKRSRARK
;
A
#
# COMPACT_ATOMS: atom_id res chain seq x y z
N MET A 1 -44.48 -37.59 -3.79
CA MET A 1 -43.29 -36.95 -4.38
C MET A 1 -42.89 -35.87 -3.39
N PRO A 2 -41.78 -36.04 -2.67
CA PRO A 2 -41.19 -34.94 -1.93
C PRO A 2 -40.54 -34.00 -2.95
N ASP A 3 -40.97 -32.74 -2.95
CA ASP A 3 -40.24 -31.65 -3.58
C ASP A 3 -38.97 -31.44 -2.74
N ASP A 4 -37.83 -31.87 -3.29
CA ASP A 4 -36.51 -31.52 -2.77
C ASP A 4 -36.31 -30.02 -3.05
N ASP A 5 -36.85 -29.19 -2.15
CA ASP A 5 -36.47 -27.78 -2.02
C ASP A 5 -34.97 -27.74 -1.68
N ASP A 6 -34.17 -27.56 -2.73
CA ASP A 6 -32.74 -27.29 -2.67
C ASP A 6 -32.56 -25.88 -2.08
N ASP A 7 -32.77 -25.76 -0.77
CA ASP A 7 -32.42 -24.60 0.06
C ASP A 7 -30.89 -24.50 0.13
N THR A 8 -30.25 -24.23 -1.02
CA THR A 8 -28.86 -23.83 -1.05
C THR A 8 -28.80 -22.41 -0.50
N ASP A 9 -28.54 -22.29 0.81
CA ASP A 9 -28.39 -20.99 1.48
C ASP A 9 -27.41 -20.10 0.69
N PRO A 10 -27.83 -18.91 0.23
CA PRO A 10 -26.98 -18.02 -0.58
C PRO A 10 -25.70 -17.58 0.16
N ILE A 11 -25.73 -17.64 1.49
CA ILE A 11 -24.59 -17.36 2.37
C ILE A 11 -23.55 -18.49 2.30
N SER A 12 -23.98 -19.74 2.14
CA SER A 12 -23.11 -20.90 1.99
C SER A 12 -22.34 -20.84 0.66
N GLU A 13 -23.02 -20.44 -0.42
CA GLU A 13 -22.41 -20.29 -1.74
C GLU A 13 -21.37 -19.15 -1.77
N ALA A 14 -21.67 -18.01 -1.15
CA ALA A 14 -20.72 -16.90 -1.06
C ALA A 14 -19.46 -17.26 -0.25
N THR A 15 -19.64 -17.99 0.87
CA THR A 15 -18.53 -18.47 1.69
C THR A 15 -17.67 -19.48 0.93
N ARG A 16 -18.30 -20.36 0.16
CA ARG A 16 -17.62 -21.36 -0.66
C ARG A 16 -16.78 -20.71 -1.78
N ARG A 17 -17.32 -19.74 -2.51
CA ARG A 17 -16.56 -18.98 -3.53
C ARG A 17 -15.37 -18.24 -2.93
N PHE A 18 -15.53 -17.70 -1.71
CA PHE A 18 -14.43 -17.05 -1.01
C PHE A 18 -13.33 -18.05 -0.62
N THR A 19 -13.69 -19.23 -0.10
CA THR A 19 -12.70 -20.27 0.22
C THR A 19 -12.00 -20.82 -1.02
N GLU A 20 -12.73 -21.00 -2.13
CA GLU A 20 -12.16 -21.43 -3.42
C GLU A 20 -11.13 -20.40 -3.93
N GLY A 21 -11.43 -19.10 -3.84
CA GLY A 21 -10.49 -18.02 -4.18
C GLY A 21 -9.25 -17.96 -3.27
N GLN A 22 -9.41 -18.25 -1.97
CA GLN A 22 -8.28 -18.35 -1.03
C GLN A 22 -7.37 -19.53 -1.35
N GLU A 23 -7.94 -20.68 -1.71
CA GLU A 23 -7.18 -21.87 -2.11
C GLU A 23 -6.42 -21.62 -3.42
N HIS A 24 -7.04 -20.94 -4.39
CA HIS A 24 -6.41 -20.59 -5.65
C HIS A 24 -5.24 -19.62 -5.44
N PHE A 25 -5.43 -18.59 -4.61
CA PHE A 25 -4.37 -17.67 -4.20
C PHE A 25 -3.23 -18.40 -3.47
N ALA A 26 -3.54 -19.30 -2.54
CA ALA A 26 -2.54 -20.04 -1.77
C ALA A 26 -1.69 -20.97 -2.66
N ARG A 27 -2.30 -21.66 -3.63
CA ARG A 27 -1.58 -22.45 -4.63
C ARG A 27 -0.65 -21.59 -5.45
N LEU A 28 -1.17 -20.50 -5.99
CA LEU A 28 -0.40 -19.55 -6.79
C LEU A 28 0.78 -18.92 -6.01
N TRP A 29 0.57 -18.58 -4.74
CA TRP A 29 1.62 -18.09 -3.84
C TRP A 29 2.69 -19.16 -3.59
N THR A 30 2.29 -20.41 -3.42
CA THR A 30 3.20 -21.54 -3.21
C THR A 30 4.04 -21.80 -4.46
N ASP A 31 3.45 -21.73 -5.66
CA ASP A 31 4.17 -21.84 -6.93
C ASP A 31 5.18 -20.69 -7.13
N PHE A 32 4.78 -19.47 -6.75
CA PHE A 32 5.66 -18.31 -6.77
C PHE A 32 6.86 -18.47 -5.81
N ALA A 33 6.60 -18.89 -4.57
CA ALA A 33 7.64 -19.18 -3.58
C ALA A 33 8.57 -20.30 -4.04
N GLY A 34 8.03 -21.34 -4.68
CA GLY A 34 8.79 -22.44 -5.27
C GLY A 34 9.72 -21.99 -6.39
N LYS A 35 9.22 -21.17 -7.33
CA LYS A 35 10.03 -20.57 -8.40
C LYS A 35 11.14 -19.70 -7.83
N MET A 36 10.84 -18.89 -6.82
CA MET A 36 11.85 -18.06 -6.13
C MET A 36 12.91 -18.89 -5.41
N ALA A 37 12.51 -19.97 -4.73
CA ALA A 37 13.45 -20.88 -4.08
C ALA A 37 14.37 -21.58 -5.09
N SER A 38 13.82 -22.02 -6.23
CA SER A 38 14.62 -22.63 -7.31
C SER A 38 15.59 -21.64 -7.96
N ALA A 39 15.16 -20.39 -8.17
CA ALA A 39 16.01 -19.32 -8.66
C ALA A 39 17.14 -19.01 -7.66
N GLY A 40 16.82 -19.00 -6.37
CA GLY A 40 17.78 -18.86 -5.27
C GLY A 40 18.82 -20.00 -5.20
N ALA A 41 18.43 -21.23 -5.54
CA ALA A 41 19.33 -22.38 -5.53
C ALA A 41 20.32 -22.38 -6.72
N SER A 42 20.01 -21.65 -7.80
CA SER A 42 20.88 -21.55 -8.98
C SER A 42 22.04 -20.55 -8.85
N PHE A 43 22.19 -19.91 -7.68
CA PHE A 43 23.29 -18.99 -7.42
C PHE A 43 24.64 -19.72 -7.32
N SER A 44 25.49 -19.49 -8.31
CA SER A 44 26.89 -19.90 -8.30
C SER A 44 27.67 -19.12 -7.21
N PRO A 45 28.48 -19.80 -6.37
CA PRO A 45 29.23 -19.16 -5.28
C PRO A 45 30.29 -18.15 -5.73
N ASN A 46 30.48 -17.98 -7.04
CA ASN A 46 31.44 -17.03 -7.64
C ASN A 46 30.83 -15.66 -8.00
N ALA A 47 29.52 -15.45 -7.82
CA ALA A 47 28.87 -14.17 -8.12
C ALA A 47 29.07 -13.15 -6.98
N THR A 48 29.51 -11.95 -7.32
CA THR A 48 29.63 -10.82 -6.39
C THR A 48 28.26 -10.51 -5.76
N PRO A 49 28.15 -10.37 -4.42
CA PRO A 49 26.88 -10.19 -3.71
C PRO A 49 25.90 -9.14 -4.28
N PRO A 50 26.34 -7.96 -4.80
CA PRO A 50 25.41 -6.97 -5.36
C PRO A 50 24.80 -7.36 -6.72
N ASP A 51 25.51 -8.09 -7.57
CA ASP A 51 25.01 -8.48 -8.89
C ASP A 51 24.07 -9.68 -8.79
N ALA A 52 24.39 -10.62 -7.89
CA ALA A 52 23.47 -11.69 -7.53
C ALA A 52 22.13 -11.15 -7.00
N ALA A 53 22.18 -10.15 -6.11
CA ALA A 53 20.98 -9.53 -5.56
C ALA A 53 20.17 -8.69 -6.57
N ARG A 54 20.80 -8.19 -7.64
CA ARG A 54 20.12 -7.51 -8.74
C ARG A 54 19.43 -8.51 -9.65
N GLY A 55 20.12 -9.58 -10.04
CA GLY A 55 19.54 -10.66 -10.84
C GLY A 55 18.37 -11.35 -10.13
N MET A 56 18.48 -11.56 -8.81
CA MET A 56 17.37 -12.10 -8.01
C MET A 56 16.15 -11.17 -8.00
N ARG A 57 16.38 -9.84 -7.90
CA ARG A 57 15.31 -8.85 -7.91
C ARG A 57 14.65 -8.73 -9.27
N SER A 58 15.43 -8.70 -10.36
CA SER A 58 14.87 -8.66 -11.71
C SER A 58 14.05 -9.93 -11.98
N ALA A 59 14.59 -11.12 -11.67
CA ALA A 59 13.86 -12.38 -11.82
C ALA A 59 12.59 -12.44 -10.95
N PHE A 60 12.64 -11.89 -9.73
CA PHE A 60 11.46 -11.75 -8.87
C PHE A 60 10.39 -10.87 -9.50
N PHE A 61 10.75 -9.66 -9.97
CA PHE A 61 9.79 -8.75 -10.59
C PHE A 61 9.24 -9.28 -11.90
N ASP A 62 10.05 -9.99 -12.68
CA ASP A 62 9.62 -10.59 -13.95
C ASP A 62 8.62 -11.73 -13.69
N ALA A 63 8.92 -12.60 -12.72
CA ALA A 63 7.99 -13.64 -12.26
C ALA A 63 6.70 -13.07 -11.67
N LEU A 64 6.80 -11.97 -10.89
CA LEU A 64 5.67 -11.28 -10.29
C LEU A 64 4.80 -10.57 -11.35
N THR A 65 5.42 -10.02 -12.39
CA THR A 65 4.71 -9.39 -13.52
C THR A 65 3.98 -10.45 -14.33
N GLY A 66 4.63 -11.57 -14.66
CA GLY A 66 3.98 -12.70 -15.31
C GLY A 66 2.84 -13.28 -14.47
N TYR A 67 3.01 -13.31 -13.14
CA TYR A 67 1.95 -13.68 -12.21
C TYR A 67 0.76 -12.72 -12.26
N PHE A 68 1.00 -11.41 -12.20
CA PHE A 68 -0.06 -10.41 -12.29
C PHE A 68 -0.77 -10.45 -13.63
N GLU A 69 -0.07 -10.61 -14.76
CA GLU A 69 -0.74 -10.76 -16.05
C GLU A 69 -1.66 -11.98 -16.12
N GLN A 70 -1.23 -13.13 -15.57
CA GLN A 70 -2.07 -14.34 -15.52
C GLN A 70 -3.25 -14.15 -14.58
N TYR A 71 -3.03 -13.54 -13.42
CA TYR A 71 -4.08 -13.25 -12.45
C TYR A 71 -5.10 -12.24 -12.99
N LEU A 72 -4.64 -11.15 -13.62
CA LEU A 72 -5.51 -10.14 -14.24
C LEU A 72 -6.33 -10.68 -15.41
N ARG A 73 -5.81 -11.70 -16.12
CA ARG A 73 -6.55 -12.43 -17.16
C ARG A 73 -7.44 -13.54 -16.61
N SER A 74 -7.34 -13.86 -15.32
CA SER A 74 -8.16 -14.92 -14.73
C SER A 74 -9.63 -14.49 -14.69
N PRO A 75 -10.57 -15.41 -15.00
CA PRO A 75 -12.00 -15.10 -14.94
C PRO A 75 -12.43 -14.73 -13.50
N GLU A 76 -11.80 -15.31 -12.48
CA GLU A 76 -12.08 -14.99 -11.08
C GLU A 76 -11.70 -13.55 -10.69
N PHE A 77 -10.56 -13.06 -11.20
CA PHE A 77 -10.21 -11.66 -11.00
C PHE A 77 -11.22 -10.73 -11.66
N LEU A 78 -11.62 -11.03 -12.89
CA LEU A 78 -12.61 -10.21 -13.59
C LEU A 78 -13.96 -10.22 -12.87
N ASP A 79 -14.39 -11.37 -12.34
CA ASP A 79 -15.66 -11.47 -11.62
C ASP A 79 -15.60 -10.79 -10.25
N SER A 80 -14.52 -10.93 -9.50
CA SER A 80 -14.31 -10.15 -8.27
C SER A 80 -14.21 -8.65 -8.56
N TRP A 81 -13.54 -8.24 -9.64
CA TRP A 81 -13.47 -6.85 -10.06
C TRP A 81 -14.82 -6.29 -10.48
N LYS A 82 -15.63 -7.08 -11.19
CA LYS A 82 -17.03 -6.73 -11.51
C LYS A 82 -17.85 -6.57 -10.23
N GLN A 83 -17.69 -7.45 -9.24
CA GLN A 83 -18.36 -7.31 -7.95
C GLN A 83 -17.94 -6.04 -7.21
N VAL A 84 -16.65 -5.71 -7.23
CA VAL A 84 -16.14 -4.45 -6.65
C VAL A 84 -16.72 -3.24 -7.37
N MET A 85 -16.77 -3.24 -8.70
CA MET A 85 -17.37 -2.16 -9.50
C MET A 85 -18.88 -2.04 -9.26
N ALA A 86 -19.60 -3.16 -9.21
CA ALA A 86 -21.03 -3.19 -8.88
C ALA A 86 -21.28 -2.65 -7.47
N GLY A 87 -20.46 -3.06 -6.50
CA GLY A 87 -20.48 -2.54 -5.13
C GLY A 87 -20.18 -1.05 -5.06
N ALA A 88 -19.24 -0.54 -5.87
CA ALA A 88 -18.92 0.87 -5.94
C ALA A 88 -20.07 1.71 -6.53
N ILE A 89 -20.77 1.18 -7.55
CA ILE A 89 -21.97 1.82 -8.11
C ILE A 89 -23.09 1.87 -7.08
N GLU A 90 -23.36 0.76 -6.39
CA GLU A 90 -24.40 0.71 -5.36
C GLU A 90 -24.05 1.60 -4.17
N PHE A 91 -22.78 1.62 -3.75
CA PHE A 91 -22.30 2.55 -2.73
C PHE A 91 -22.52 4.01 -3.14
N ARG A 92 -22.23 4.36 -4.40
CA ARG A 92 -22.49 5.71 -4.92
C ARG A 92 -23.99 6.03 -4.92
N ARG A 93 -24.85 5.07 -5.26
CA ARG A 93 -26.31 5.23 -5.19
C ARG A 93 -26.77 5.49 -3.77
N GLN A 94 -26.33 4.66 -2.82
CA GLN A 94 -26.63 4.82 -1.39
C GLN A 94 -26.10 6.15 -0.84
N LEU A 95 -24.91 6.57 -1.26
CA LEU A 95 -24.33 7.85 -0.88
C LEU A 95 -25.17 9.01 -1.42
N ASN A 96 -25.62 8.94 -2.68
CA ASN A 96 -26.52 9.95 -3.25
C ASN A 96 -27.89 9.98 -2.56
N GLU A 97 -28.48 8.83 -2.28
CA GLU A 97 -29.75 8.74 -1.56
C GLU A 97 -29.63 9.26 -0.12
N ASN A 98 -28.55 8.90 0.58
CA ASN A 98 -28.25 9.41 1.91
C ASN A 98 -27.98 10.91 1.88
N LEU A 99 -27.21 11.42 0.93
CA LEU A 99 -27.01 12.87 0.77
C LEU A 99 -28.33 13.58 0.47
N GLY A 100 -29.21 12.98 -0.32
CA GLY A 100 -30.55 13.51 -0.57
C GLY A 100 -31.41 13.54 0.68
N ARG A 101 -31.44 12.46 1.48
CA ARG A 101 -32.16 12.40 2.75
C ARG A 101 -31.60 13.36 3.78
N VAL A 102 -30.28 13.37 3.95
CA VAL A 102 -29.56 14.35 4.78
C VAL A 102 -29.94 15.75 4.31
N HIS A 103 -29.88 16.05 3.01
CA HIS A 103 -30.26 17.37 2.50
C HIS A 103 -31.72 17.74 2.86
N HIS A 104 -32.66 16.81 2.75
CA HIS A 104 -34.07 17.03 3.11
C HIS A 104 -34.30 17.15 4.62
N GLU A 105 -33.63 16.36 5.45
CA GLU A 105 -33.70 16.44 6.92
C GLU A 105 -33.02 17.74 7.42
N PHE A 106 -31.92 18.15 6.80
CA PHE A 106 -31.21 19.39 7.10
C PHE A 106 -31.89 20.65 6.55
N GLN A 107 -32.85 20.54 5.63
CA GLN A 107 -33.74 21.67 5.32
C GLN A 107 -34.58 22.08 6.56
N GLY A 108 -34.76 21.20 7.55
CA GLY A 108 -35.45 21.49 8.82
C GLY A 108 -34.53 21.88 9.99
N THR A 109 -33.32 21.34 10.07
CA THR A 109 -32.38 21.57 11.19
C THR A 109 -31.04 22.14 10.72
N SER A 110 -30.82 23.42 11.05
CA SER A 110 -29.53 24.14 11.15
C SER A 110 -28.59 24.09 9.92
N ARG A 111 -28.71 25.09 9.03
CA ARG A 111 -27.69 25.42 8.01
C ARG A 111 -26.24 25.43 8.54
N GLN A 112 -26.06 25.78 9.81
CA GLN A 112 -24.75 25.91 10.44
C GLN A 112 -24.01 24.56 10.57
N ASP A 113 -24.74 23.46 10.75
CA ASP A 113 -24.13 22.13 10.87
C ASP A 113 -23.75 21.56 9.49
N ILE A 114 -24.49 21.92 8.43
CA ILE A 114 -24.15 21.61 7.04
C ILE A 114 -22.82 22.28 6.66
N ASP A 115 -22.65 23.56 7.00
CA ASP A 115 -21.42 24.29 6.71
C ASP A 115 -20.22 23.64 7.42
N GLN A 116 -20.39 23.18 8.67
CA GLN A 116 -19.33 22.45 9.37
C GLN A 116 -18.99 21.11 8.70
N LEU A 117 -20.00 20.38 8.23
CA LEU A 117 -19.80 19.09 7.55
C LEU A 117 -19.10 19.28 6.20
N MET A 118 -19.48 20.30 5.44
CA MET A 118 -18.82 20.67 4.18
C MET A 118 -17.37 21.08 4.38
N ILE A 119 -17.07 21.84 5.45
CA ILE A 119 -15.68 22.19 5.81
C ILE A 119 -14.90 20.92 6.18
N ALA A 120 -15.48 20.02 6.98
CA ALA A 120 -14.83 18.76 7.33
C ALA A 120 -14.55 17.89 6.11
N LEU A 121 -15.50 17.79 5.17
CA LEU A 121 -15.35 17.06 3.92
C LEU A 121 -14.23 17.65 3.06
N THR A 122 -14.19 18.98 2.93
CA THR A 122 -13.13 19.70 2.20
C THR A 122 -11.75 19.43 2.81
N HIS A 123 -11.64 19.38 4.14
CA HIS A 123 -10.39 19.03 4.81
C HIS A 123 -9.97 17.57 4.57
N LEU A 124 -10.94 16.66 4.52
CA LEU A 124 -10.70 15.24 4.24
C LEU A 124 -10.23 15.06 2.79
N GLU A 125 -10.88 15.73 1.85
CA GLU A 125 -10.48 15.78 0.44
C GLU A 125 -9.05 16.31 0.30
N ARG A 126 -8.73 17.44 0.92
CA ARG A 126 -7.39 18.02 0.85
C ARG A 126 -6.33 17.11 1.45
N ARG A 127 -6.64 16.44 2.56
CA ARG A 127 -5.74 15.44 3.17
C ARG A 127 -5.52 14.24 2.25
N LEU A 128 -6.54 13.80 1.52
CA LEU A 128 -6.42 12.69 0.56
C LEU A 128 -5.52 13.08 -0.61
N VAL A 129 -5.70 14.28 -1.18
CA VAL A 129 -4.82 14.81 -2.24
C VAL A 129 -3.37 14.87 -1.75
N ASP A 130 -3.12 15.46 -0.57
CA ASP A 130 -1.77 15.52 0.02
C ASP A 130 -1.14 14.12 0.19
N THR A 131 -1.94 13.11 0.53
CA THR A 131 -1.43 11.74 0.66
C THR A 131 -1.10 11.10 -0.67
N ILE A 132 -1.85 11.41 -1.72
CA ILE A 132 -1.60 10.94 -3.09
C ILE A 132 -0.32 11.59 -3.63
N GLU A 133 -0.17 12.90 -3.49
CA GLU A 133 1.03 13.63 -3.92
C GLU A 133 2.29 13.08 -3.23
N ARG A 134 2.24 12.83 -1.92
CA ARG A 134 3.36 12.20 -1.19
C ARG A 134 3.64 10.77 -1.64
N ALA A 135 2.63 10.05 -2.12
CA ALA A 135 2.83 8.70 -2.66
C ALA A 135 3.52 8.78 -4.03
N GLU A 136 3.13 9.73 -4.88
CA GLU A 136 3.75 10.01 -6.17
C GLU A 136 5.23 10.40 -6.01
N GLU A 137 5.55 11.35 -5.13
CA GLU A 137 6.94 11.73 -4.82
C GLU A 137 7.81 10.53 -4.39
N ARG A 138 7.23 9.60 -3.63
CA ARG A 138 7.93 8.38 -3.19
C ARG A 138 8.15 7.42 -4.36
N ILE A 139 7.16 7.28 -5.25
CA ILE A 139 7.27 6.45 -6.45
C ILE A 139 8.34 7.02 -7.38
N ASP A 140 8.33 8.32 -7.63
CA ASP A 140 9.35 9.00 -8.45
C ASP A 140 10.74 8.88 -7.85
N GLY A 141 10.87 9.04 -6.53
CA GLY A 141 12.13 8.83 -5.83
C GLY A 141 12.66 7.40 -5.95
N LEU A 142 11.78 6.39 -5.92
CA LEU A 142 12.14 4.99 -6.15
C LEU A 142 12.54 4.75 -7.62
N SER A 143 11.79 5.30 -8.57
CA SER A 143 12.08 5.23 -10.00
C SER A 143 13.44 5.85 -10.34
N ALA A 144 13.76 7.02 -9.80
CA ALA A 144 15.06 7.66 -9.98
C ALA A 144 16.22 6.84 -9.40
N ARG A 145 16.02 6.25 -8.21
CA ARG A 145 17.00 5.33 -7.60
C ARG A 145 17.20 4.08 -8.43
N LEU A 146 16.13 3.52 -9.01
CA LEU A 146 16.23 2.38 -9.92
C LEU A 146 17.01 2.74 -11.18
N GLN A 147 16.75 3.89 -11.81
CA GLN A 147 17.52 4.34 -12.98
C GLN A 147 19.01 4.58 -12.68
N LEU A 148 19.34 5.14 -11.51
CA LEU A 148 20.75 5.30 -11.10
C LEU A 148 21.42 3.94 -10.89
N LEU A 149 20.71 3.00 -10.26
CA LEU A 149 21.21 1.64 -10.09
C LEU A 149 21.38 0.93 -11.43
N GLU A 150 20.45 1.10 -12.36
CA GLU A 150 20.50 0.53 -13.71
C GLU A 150 21.67 1.10 -14.51
N LYS A 151 21.87 2.43 -14.49
CA LYS A 151 23.05 3.07 -15.10
C LYS A 151 24.36 2.60 -14.48
N ALA A 152 24.41 2.34 -13.17
CA ALA A 152 25.58 1.79 -12.51
C ALA A 152 25.86 0.32 -12.89
N VAL A 153 24.83 -0.46 -13.26
CA VAL A 153 24.98 -1.82 -13.83
C VAL A 153 25.43 -1.76 -15.28
N ALA A 154 24.66 -1.05 -16.11
CA ALA A 154 24.87 -0.97 -17.56
C ALA A 154 26.18 -0.25 -17.91
N GLY A 155 26.63 0.67 -17.05
CA GLY A 155 27.86 1.42 -17.20
C GLY A 155 29.13 0.58 -17.09
N GLY A 156 29.07 -0.70 -16.70
CA GLY A 156 30.15 -1.68 -16.93
C GLY A 156 31.56 -1.20 -16.55
N ALA A 157 31.68 -0.26 -15.61
CA ALA A 157 32.96 0.29 -15.21
C ALA A 157 33.56 -0.66 -14.20
N SER A 158 34.31 -1.62 -14.73
CA SER A 158 35.65 -1.97 -14.29
C SER A 158 36.39 -0.74 -13.71
N SER A 159 36.06 -0.34 -12.48
CA SER A 159 37.00 0.33 -11.60
C SER A 159 37.36 -0.69 -10.53
N SER A 160 38.39 -1.46 -10.86
CA SER A 160 39.19 -2.21 -9.90
C SER A 160 39.40 -1.32 -8.66
N PRO A 161 39.01 -1.74 -7.45
CA PRO A 161 39.34 -0.98 -6.26
C PRO A 161 40.86 -1.02 -6.11
N ALA A 162 41.51 0.12 -6.36
CA ALA A 162 42.88 0.34 -5.93
C ALA A 162 42.98 -0.01 -4.42
N PRO A 163 44.03 -0.72 -3.98
CA PRO A 163 44.14 -1.19 -2.62
C PRO A 163 44.09 -0.01 -1.65
N ILE A 164 43.14 -0.09 -0.72
CA ILE A 164 42.95 0.84 0.39
C ILE A 164 44.26 0.92 1.18
N ALA A 165 44.99 2.02 1.01
CA ALA A 165 46.06 2.40 1.92
C ALA A 165 45.42 2.68 3.30
N LYS A 166 45.84 1.91 4.30
CA LYS A 166 45.41 1.98 5.70
C LYS A 166 45.45 3.44 6.21
N PRO A 167 44.31 4.05 6.60
CA PRO A 167 44.34 5.32 7.31
C PRO A 167 44.81 5.10 8.76
N LYS A 168 45.84 5.85 9.14
CA LYS A 168 46.39 5.97 10.50
C LYS A 168 45.29 6.31 11.52
N PRO A 169 45.27 5.70 12.72
CA PRO A 169 44.34 6.07 13.78
C PRO A 169 44.76 7.41 14.40
N GLY A 170 43.89 8.42 14.27
CA GLY A 170 44.00 9.72 14.94
C GLY A 170 42.80 9.96 15.88
N PRO A 171 42.96 10.78 16.94
CA PRO A 171 42.30 10.57 18.22
C PRO A 171 40.86 11.10 18.31
N LYS A 172 40.08 10.37 19.13
CA LYS A 172 38.75 10.70 19.63
C LYS A 172 38.67 12.15 20.14
N LYS A 173 37.71 12.93 19.62
CA LYS A 173 37.17 14.11 20.31
C LYS A 173 35.68 13.93 20.57
N THR A 174 35.41 13.62 21.83
CA THR A 174 34.17 13.75 22.57
C THR A 174 33.72 15.22 22.58
N THR A 175 32.49 15.48 22.16
CA THR A 175 31.59 16.55 22.64
C THR A 175 30.19 16.22 22.09
N GLU A 176 29.04 16.56 22.66
CA GLU A 176 28.59 16.87 24.00
C GLU A 176 27.06 16.99 23.82
N LYS A 177 26.29 16.23 24.59
CA LYS A 177 24.82 16.24 24.54
C LYS A 177 24.30 17.64 24.91
N LYS A 178 23.54 18.29 24.04
CA LYS A 178 22.72 19.46 24.38
C LYS A 178 21.24 19.10 24.30
N ALA A 179 20.61 19.00 25.47
CA ALA A 179 19.18 18.80 25.65
C ALA A 179 18.39 20.08 25.33
N PRO A 180 17.15 19.98 24.78
CA PRO A 180 16.20 21.07 24.84
C PRO A 180 15.20 20.89 26.00
N ALA A 181 14.96 22.02 26.66
CA ALA A 181 14.24 22.18 27.91
C ALA A 181 12.72 21.99 27.80
N LYS A 182 12.14 21.38 28.85
CA LYS A 182 10.71 21.37 29.17
C LYS A 182 10.17 22.81 29.31
N LYS A 183 9.30 23.24 28.40
CA LYS A 183 8.39 24.37 28.62
C LYS A 183 7.13 23.87 29.35
N LYS A 184 6.97 24.30 30.61
CA LYS A 184 5.72 24.21 31.37
C LYS A 184 4.71 25.19 30.77
N SER A 185 3.55 24.72 30.32
CA SER A 185 2.37 25.54 30.07
C SER A 185 1.28 25.18 31.09
N ALA A 186 0.87 26.17 31.87
CA ALA A 186 -0.15 26.08 32.91
C ALA A 186 -1.57 26.01 32.32
N PRO A 187 -2.53 25.33 32.97
CA PRO A 187 -3.94 25.38 32.61
C PRO A 187 -4.65 26.53 33.34
N GLY A 188 -5.08 27.54 32.60
CA GLY A 188 -5.98 28.58 33.07
C GLY A 188 -7.42 28.09 33.12
N LYS A 189 -7.92 27.76 34.32
CA LYS A 189 -9.35 27.58 34.60
C LYS A 189 -9.99 28.96 34.78
N ARG A 190 -10.92 29.35 33.89
CA ARG A 190 -11.89 30.42 34.13
C ARG A 190 -13.30 29.84 34.02
N SER A 191 -13.81 29.41 35.17
CA SER A 191 -15.22 29.20 35.42
C SER A 191 -15.92 30.57 35.50
N ARG A 192 -16.89 30.80 34.63
CA ARG A 192 -17.80 31.95 34.70
C ARG A 192 -19.23 31.43 34.73
N ALA A 193 -19.80 31.44 35.93
CA ALA A 193 -21.22 31.29 36.16
C ALA A 193 -21.95 32.61 35.82
N ARG A 194 -23.10 32.51 35.17
CA ARG A 194 -24.20 33.49 35.13
C ARG A 194 -25.47 32.63 35.03
N LYS A 195 -26.26 32.58 36.11
CA LYS A 195 -27.41 33.46 36.42
C LYS A 195 -28.56 33.20 35.48
#